data_AF-A0A914PE85-F1
#
_entry.id   AF-A0A914PE85-F1
#
_cell.length_a   1.000
_cell.length_b   1.000
_cell.length_c   1.000
_cell.angle_alpha   90.00
_cell.angle_beta   90.00
_cell.angle_gamma   90.00
#
_symmetry.space_group_name_H-M   'P 1'
#
loop_
_entity.id
_entity.type
_entity.pdbx_description
1 polymer ?
#
loop_
_entity_poly.entity_id
_entity_poly.type
_entity_poly.pdbx_seq_one_letter_code
_entity_poly.pdbx_strand_id
1 'polypeptide(L)'
;MLRRPLIKVFKGVSIGLTTATGIGSLYFLHQNDYELGSIGVVRFARAGITASTIIADYKWNLLGIKEGTEKYETKMKECHQRGADRLLNLARSNGGVFIKVGQHIAALQYLLPDEYTSTLSILHSRAPESDINEIKKTFHESVGKELDDVFSSFNTQPCGVASLAQVHEATLKSTNEKVAVKIQHPKVKSRSTVDIATMEIFVKIADKLFPDFKLMCS
;
A
#
# COMPACT_ATOMS: atom_id res chain seq x y z
N MET A 1 8.64 42.95 31.98
CA MET A 1 7.17 43.15 31.96
C MET A 1 6.78 43.21 30.49
N LEU A 2 6.32 42.14 29.86
CA LEU A 2 4.91 41.72 29.85
C LEU A 2 4.81 40.21 29.53
N ARG A 3 4.00 39.53 30.34
CA ARG A 3 3.75 38.07 30.33
C ARG A 3 2.64 37.71 29.32
N ARG A 4 2.79 36.49 28.79
CA ARG A 4 1.90 35.65 27.95
C ARG A 4 0.38 35.78 28.23
N PRO A 5 -0.45 35.55 27.19
CA PRO A 5 -1.50 34.54 27.31
C PRO A 5 -1.68 33.71 26.02
N LEU A 6 -0.95 32.60 25.86
CA LEU A 6 -1.27 31.57 24.84
C LEU A 6 -1.49 30.17 25.43
N ILE A 7 -1.53 30.05 26.76
CA ILE A 7 -1.51 28.75 27.46
C ILE A 7 -2.90 28.09 27.57
N LYS A 8 -4.00 28.74 27.17
CA LYS A 8 -5.35 28.18 27.42
C LYS A 8 -6.00 27.37 26.27
N VAL A 9 -5.41 27.29 25.08
CA VAL A 9 -6.08 26.62 23.93
C VAL A 9 -5.71 25.13 23.76
N PHE A 10 -4.64 24.64 24.40
CA PHE A 10 -3.97 23.40 23.97
C PHE A 10 -4.40 22.08 24.64
N LYS A 11 -5.38 22.06 25.55
CA LYS A 11 -5.81 20.81 26.21
C LYS A 11 -6.92 20.04 25.48
N GLY A 12 -7.55 20.61 24.45
CA GLY A 12 -8.69 19.97 23.76
C GLY A 12 -8.36 19.24 22.45
N VAL A 13 -7.14 19.39 21.91
CA VAL A 13 -6.85 19.05 20.50
C VAL A 13 -6.44 17.58 20.29
N SER A 14 -5.99 16.86 21.32
CA SER A 14 -5.46 15.50 21.12
C SER A 14 -6.54 14.44 20.83
N ILE A 15 -7.78 14.64 21.29
CA ILE A 15 -8.90 13.70 21.07
C ILE A 15 -9.69 14.04 19.80
N GLY A 16 -9.70 15.31 19.39
CA GLY A 16 -10.44 15.77 18.21
C GLY A 16 -9.78 15.40 16.88
N LEU A 17 -8.45 15.24 16.82
CA LEU A 17 -7.76 15.11 15.54
C LEU A 17 -7.86 13.70 14.92
N THR A 18 -8.10 12.66 15.72
CA THR A 18 -8.32 11.28 15.21
C THR A 18 -9.73 11.05 14.69
N THR A 19 -10.72 11.75 15.24
CA THR A 19 -12.13 11.68 14.82
C THR A 19 -12.42 12.64 13.66
N ALA A 20 -11.84 13.84 13.67
CA ALA A 20 -12.09 14.85 12.65
C ALA A 20 -11.52 14.48 11.27
N THR A 21 -10.38 13.77 11.17
CA THR A 21 -9.86 13.30 9.88
C THR A 21 -10.64 12.12 9.31
N GLY A 22 -11.16 11.22 10.16
CA GLY A 22 -12.07 10.15 9.73
C GLY A 22 -13.37 10.69 9.13
N ILE A 23 -14.00 11.66 9.80
CA ILE A 23 -15.23 12.32 9.33
C ILE A 23 -14.94 13.22 8.12
N GLY A 24 -13.84 13.97 8.13
CA GLY A 24 -13.43 14.82 7.02
C GLY A 24 -13.12 14.03 5.75
N SER A 25 -12.52 12.84 5.88
CA SER A 25 -12.33 11.94 4.74
C SER A 25 -13.65 11.39 4.23
N LEU A 26 -14.59 11.04 5.12
CA LEU A 26 -15.93 10.58 4.74
C LEU A 26 -16.74 11.68 4.03
N TYR A 27 -16.68 12.91 4.54
CA TYR A 27 -17.36 14.08 3.99
C TYR A 27 -16.76 14.52 2.64
N PHE A 28 -15.43 14.50 2.52
CA PHE A 28 -14.72 14.80 1.27
C PHE A 28 -15.00 13.75 0.18
N LEU A 29 -15.19 12.48 0.56
CA LEU A 29 -15.60 11.41 -0.36
C LEU A 29 -17.07 11.51 -0.77
N HIS A 30 -17.96 11.97 0.12
CA HIS A 30 -19.39 12.15 -0.17
C HIS A 30 -19.66 13.30 -1.14
N GLN A 31 -18.75 14.27 -1.28
CA GLN A 31 -18.93 15.43 -2.16
C GLN A 31 -18.48 15.17 -3.61
N ASN A 32 -17.80 14.06 -3.89
CA ASN A 32 -17.08 13.88 -5.16
C ASN A 32 -17.49 12.62 -5.97
N ASP A 33 -18.74 12.14 -5.81
CA ASP A 33 -19.40 11.11 -6.64
C ASP A 33 -18.53 9.89 -7.02
N TYR A 34 -17.76 9.36 -6.07
CA TYR A 34 -17.03 8.12 -6.28
C TYR A 34 -17.90 6.94 -5.84
N GLU A 35 -18.24 6.03 -6.76
CA GLU A 35 -18.81 4.70 -6.44
C GLU A 35 -17.75 3.82 -5.75
N LEU A 36 -17.36 4.20 -4.54
CA LEU A 36 -16.51 3.40 -3.67
C LEU A 36 -17.40 2.39 -2.98
N GLY A 37 -17.34 1.13 -3.43
CA GLY A 37 -17.89 0.02 -2.66
C GLY A 37 -17.38 0.06 -1.20
N SER A 38 -18.13 -0.48 -0.26
CA SER A 38 -17.84 -0.44 1.19
C SER A 38 -16.40 -0.83 1.56
N ILE A 39 -15.79 -1.74 0.79
CA ILE A 39 -14.40 -2.18 0.92
C ILE A 39 -13.40 -1.04 0.66
N GLY A 40 -13.65 -0.18 -0.32
CA GLY A 40 -12.80 0.96 -0.66
C GLY A 40 -12.74 1.97 0.48
N VAL A 41 -13.90 2.41 0.98
CA VAL A 41 -14.02 3.39 2.07
C VAL A 41 -13.25 2.94 3.31
N VAL A 42 -13.35 1.65 3.68
CA VAL A 42 -12.63 1.09 4.83
C VAL A 42 -11.11 1.15 4.64
N ARG A 43 -10.60 0.85 3.42
CA ARG A 43 -9.17 0.91 3.10
C ARG A 43 -8.63 2.34 3.20
N PHE A 44 -9.38 3.33 2.71
CA PHE A 44 -8.99 4.75 2.81
C PHE A 44 -9.03 5.27 4.24
N ALA A 45 -10.11 4.97 4.98
CA ALA A 45 -10.23 5.38 6.37
C ALA A 45 -9.05 4.85 7.21
N ARG A 46 -8.71 3.56 7.04
CA ARG A 46 -7.55 2.95 7.70
C ARG A 46 -6.24 3.68 7.35
N ALA A 47 -6.04 3.99 6.07
CA ALA A 47 -4.85 4.71 5.62
C ALA A 47 -4.75 6.12 6.24
N GLY A 48 -5.85 6.88 6.22
CA GLY A 48 -5.92 8.21 6.82
C GLY A 48 -5.68 8.21 8.33
N ILE A 49 -6.24 7.23 9.05
CA ILE A 49 -6.01 7.04 10.50
C ILE A 49 -4.54 6.70 10.77
N THR A 50 -3.96 5.76 10.01
CA THR A 50 -2.54 5.39 10.17
C THR A 50 -1.64 6.60 9.94
N ALA A 51 -1.83 7.34 8.85
CA ALA A 51 -1.04 8.55 8.55
C ALA A 51 -1.17 9.61 9.65
N SER A 52 -2.40 9.88 10.11
CA SER A 52 -2.65 10.83 11.20
C SER A 52 -1.94 10.41 12.50
N THR A 53 -1.96 9.10 12.80
CA THR A 53 -1.29 8.55 13.98
C THR A 53 0.22 8.69 13.89
N ILE A 54 0.82 8.43 12.73
CA ILE A 54 2.25 8.64 12.51
C ILE A 54 2.61 10.12 12.69
N ILE A 55 1.89 11.03 12.04
CA ILE A 55 2.14 12.48 12.16
C ILE A 55 2.03 12.94 13.62
N ALA A 56 1.00 12.48 14.34
CA ALA A 56 0.81 12.81 15.75
C ALA A 56 1.95 12.27 16.62
N ASP A 57 2.46 11.07 16.35
CA ASP A 57 3.58 10.46 17.08
C ASP A 57 4.85 11.31 16.94
N TYR A 58 5.19 11.75 15.73
CA TYR A 58 6.32 12.66 15.51
C TYR A 58 6.14 13.98 16.23
N LYS A 59 4.98 14.62 16.04
CA LYS A 59 4.70 15.92 16.67
C LYS A 59 4.79 15.83 18.18
N TRP A 60 4.23 14.79 18.78
CA TRP A 60 4.19 14.65 20.24
C TRP A 60 5.55 14.33 20.84
N ASN A 61 6.32 13.44 20.20
CA ASN A 61 7.60 12.97 20.75
C ASN A 61 8.77 13.91 20.46
N LEU A 62 8.67 14.77 19.44
CA LEU A 62 9.70 15.75 19.11
C LEU A 62 9.36 17.16 19.62
N LEU A 63 8.17 17.37 20.18
CA LEU A 63 7.74 18.68 20.69
C LEU A 63 8.69 19.19 21.79
N GLY A 64 9.25 20.37 21.58
CA GLY A 64 10.12 21.02 22.56
C GLY A 64 11.51 20.40 22.69
N ILE A 65 11.88 19.47 21.80
CA ILE A 65 13.25 18.96 21.68
C ILE A 65 13.98 19.78 20.61
N LYS A 66 15.18 20.27 20.93
CA LYS A 66 15.99 21.04 19.98
C LYS A 66 16.61 20.13 18.93
N GLU A 67 16.44 20.48 17.65
CA GLU A 67 17.02 19.77 16.51
C GLU A 67 18.56 19.73 16.60
N GLY A 68 19.16 18.64 16.14
CA GLY A 68 20.61 18.41 16.19
C GLY A 68 21.16 18.03 17.56
N THR A 69 20.30 17.81 18.56
CA THR A 69 20.72 17.20 19.83
C THR A 69 20.69 15.68 19.73
N GLU A 70 21.58 14.98 20.44
CA GLU A 70 21.57 13.51 20.49
C GLU A 70 20.19 12.95 20.88
N LYS A 71 19.53 13.60 21.84
CA LYS A 71 18.17 13.26 22.27
C LYS A 71 17.13 13.39 21.14
N TYR A 72 17.28 14.38 20.25
CA TYR A 72 16.42 14.53 19.08
C TYR A 72 16.61 13.38 18.11
N GLU A 73 17.86 13.05 17.77
CA GLU A 73 18.18 11.95 16.86
C GLU A 73 17.65 10.60 17.37
N THR A 74 17.83 10.31 18.67
CA THR A 74 17.28 9.09 19.27
C THR A 74 15.76 9.05 19.17
N LYS A 75 15.07 10.15 19.54
CA LYS A 75 13.60 10.22 19.49
C LYS A 75 13.09 10.16 18.05
N MET A 76 13.83 10.72 17.11
CA MET A 76 13.53 10.69 15.68
C MET A 76 13.57 9.26 15.15
N LYS A 77 14.66 8.51 15.41
CA LYS A 77 14.78 7.09 15.05
C LYS A 77 13.66 6.22 15.65
N GLU A 78 13.35 6.42 16.93
CA GLU A 78 12.23 5.73 17.58
C GLU A 78 10.88 6.02 16.88
N CYS A 79 10.65 7.27 16.45
CA CYS A 79 9.46 7.64 15.69
C CYS A 79 9.46 7.02 14.28
N HIS A 80 10.62 6.96 13.61
CA HIS A 80 10.78 6.27 12.32
C HIS A 80 10.41 4.80 12.44
N GLN A 81 10.93 4.08 13.45
CA GLN A 81 10.63 2.67 13.65
C GLN A 81 9.12 2.43 13.88
N ARG A 82 8.50 3.17 14.81
CA ARG A 82 7.06 3.02 15.06
C ARG A 82 6.22 3.41 13.84
N GLY A 83 6.67 4.39 13.06
CA GLY A 83 6.04 4.78 11.81
C GLY A 83 6.08 3.68 10.76
N ALA A 84 7.26 3.07 10.58
CA ALA A 84 7.49 1.95 9.69
C ALA A 84 6.63 0.73 10.03
N ASP A 85 6.55 0.37 11.32
CA ASP A 85 5.73 -0.76 11.79
C ASP A 85 4.24 -0.53 11.51
N ARG A 86 3.74 0.69 11.73
CA ARG A 86 2.34 1.05 11.43
C ARG A 86 2.07 1.01 9.93
N LEU A 87 3.01 1.46 9.10
CA LEU A 87 2.90 1.44 7.65
C LEU A 87 2.93 0.01 7.11
N LEU A 88 3.78 -0.87 7.66
CA LEU A 88 3.81 -2.29 7.35
C LEU A 88 2.47 -2.97 7.68
N ASN A 89 1.91 -2.68 8.85
CA ASN A 89 0.61 -3.22 9.28
C ASN A 89 -0.53 -2.72 8.38
N LEU A 90 -0.51 -1.44 7.99
CA LEU A 90 -1.45 -0.90 7.00
C LEU A 90 -1.32 -1.64 5.67
N ALA A 91 -0.10 -1.84 5.17
CA ALA A 91 0.16 -2.52 3.91
C ALA A 91 -0.38 -3.96 3.91
N ARG A 92 -0.11 -4.71 4.97
CA ARG A 92 -0.64 -6.07 5.18
C ARG A 92 -2.16 -6.10 5.27
N SER A 93 -2.75 -5.16 6.02
CA SER A 93 -4.19 -5.12 6.26
C SER A 93 -4.99 -4.69 5.02
N ASN A 94 -4.43 -3.81 4.19
CA ASN A 94 -5.11 -3.32 2.98
C ASN A 94 -4.80 -4.16 1.74
N GLY A 95 -3.65 -4.84 1.69
CA GLY A 95 -3.21 -5.61 0.52
C GLY A 95 -3.10 -4.78 -0.77
N GLY A 96 -2.88 -5.45 -1.90
CA GLY A 96 -2.92 -4.84 -3.23
C GLY A 96 -1.91 -3.70 -3.38
N VAL A 97 -2.37 -2.52 -3.81
CA VAL A 97 -1.53 -1.33 -3.99
C VAL A 97 -0.71 -0.97 -2.75
N PHE A 98 -1.23 -1.17 -1.54
CA PHE A 98 -0.49 -0.81 -0.33
C PHE A 98 0.74 -1.70 -0.10
N ILE A 99 0.70 -2.96 -0.55
CA ILE A 99 1.88 -3.85 -0.56
C ILE A 99 2.91 -3.32 -1.56
N LYS A 100 2.46 -2.92 -2.76
CA LYS A 100 3.35 -2.39 -3.81
C LYS A 100 4.01 -1.07 -3.39
N VAL A 101 3.26 -0.17 -2.75
CA VAL A 101 3.80 1.07 -2.19
C VAL A 101 4.83 0.76 -1.11
N GLY A 102 4.54 -0.18 -0.21
CA GLY A 102 5.52 -0.61 0.79
C GLY A 102 6.79 -1.22 0.19
N GLN A 103 6.67 -2.02 -0.86
CA GLN A 103 7.80 -2.54 -1.64
C GLN A 103 8.60 -1.42 -2.31
N HIS A 104 7.93 -0.40 -2.84
CA HIS A 104 8.62 0.75 -3.43
C HIS A 104 9.40 1.54 -2.37
N ILE A 105 8.78 1.81 -1.22
CA ILE A 105 9.43 2.45 -0.07
C ILE A 105 10.65 1.65 0.39
N ALA A 106 10.53 0.32 0.48
CA ALA A 106 11.63 -0.56 0.87
C ALA A 106 12.85 -0.51 -0.07
N ALA A 107 12.63 -0.17 -1.34
CA ALA A 107 13.71 -0.04 -2.33
C ALA A 107 14.46 1.31 -2.23
N LEU A 108 13.95 2.30 -1.50
CA LEU A 108 14.49 3.66 -1.42
C LEU A 108 15.53 3.83 -0.28
N GLN A 109 16.45 2.86 -0.13
CA GLN A 109 17.43 2.80 0.98
C GLN A 109 18.29 4.06 1.13
N TYR A 110 18.63 4.74 0.04
CA TYR A 110 19.45 5.96 0.07
C TYR A 110 18.66 7.25 0.27
N LEU A 111 17.33 7.19 0.24
CA LEU A 111 16.46 8.37 0.28
C LEU A 111 15.62 8.44 1.55
N LEU A 112 15.27 7.28 2.12
CA LEU A 112 14.39 7.17 3.28
C LEU A 112 15.12 6.62 4.51
N PRO A 113 14.65 6.92 5.72
CA PRO A 113 15.24 6.41 6.95
C PRO A 113 15.33 4.87 6.95
N ASP A 114 16.44 4.34 7.44
CA ASP A 114 16.73 2.90 7.48
C ASP A 114 15.61 2.10 8.14
N GLU A 115 14.96 2.66 9.16
CA GLU A 115 13.85 2.01 9.86
C GLU A 115 12.67 1.72 8.92
N TYR A 116 12.36 2.62 7.97
CA TYR A 116 11.29 2.39 6.99
C TYR A 116 11.68 1.36 5.96
N THR A 117 12.88 1.48 5.40
CA THR A 117 13.31 0.65 4.26
C THR A 117 13.56 -0.79 4.70
N SER A 118 14.22 -0.98 5.84
CA SER A 118 14.45 -2.30 6.45
C SER A 118 13.16 -2.98 6.89
N THR A 119 12.25 -2.27 7.57
CA THR A 119 10.99 -2.85 8.08
C THR A 119 10.07 -3.27 6.93
N LEU A 120 9.96 -2.45 5.87
CA LEU A 120 9.10 -2.75 4.73
C LEU A 120 9.71 -3.77 3.77
N SER A 121 11.02 -4.06 3.87
CA SER A 121 11.68 -5.06 3.02
C SER A 121 11.02 -6.44 3.07
N ILE A 122 10.39 -6.78 4.20
CA ILE A 122 9.63 -8.02 4.37
C ILE A 122 8.47 -8.14 3.38
N LEU A 123 7.95 -7.03 2.85
CA LEU A 123 6.91 -7.03 1.82
C LEU A 123 7.41 -7.55 0.46
N HIS A 124 8.72 -7.65 0.25
CA HIS A 124 9.29 -8.31 -0.92
C HIS A 124 9.24 -9.85 -0.84
N SER A 125 8.85 -10.43 0.31
CA SER A 125 8.85 -11.89 0.48
C SER A 125 7.57 -12.59 -0.01
N ARG A 126 7.79 -13.65 -0.81
CA ARG A 126 6.88 -14.56 -1.53
C ARG A 126 5.55 -13.95 -1.97
N ALA A 127 5.46 -13.69 -3.28
CA ALA A 127 4.18 -13.49 -3.93
C ALA A 127 3.23 -14.66 -3.61
N PRO A 128 1.95 -14.39 -3.32
CA PRO A 128 1.00 -15.45 -3.00
C PRO A 128 0.91 -16.42 -4.18
N GLU A 129 1.01 -17.72 -3.91
CA GLU A 129 0.75 -18.75 -4.91
C GLU A 129 -0.75 -19.05 -4.95
N SER A 130 -1.35 -18.98 -6.13
CA SER A 130 -2.70 -19.52 -6.35
C SER A 130 -2.64 -21.03 -6.43
N ASP A 131 -3.63 -21.68 -5.83
CA ASP A 131 -3.78 -23.12 -5.93
C ASP A 131 -4.15 -23.55 -7.37
N ILE A 132 -3.94 -24.82 -7.68
CA ILE A 132 -4.15 -25.35 -9.03
C ILE A 132 -5.60 -25.22 -9.52
N ASN A 133 -6.60 -25.18 -8.61
CA ASN A 133 -8.00 -25.02 -9.00
C ASN A 133 -8.29 -23.56 -9.39
N GLU A 134 -7.76 -22.59 -8.64
CA GLU A 134 -7.78 -21.17 -9.03
C GLU A 134 -7.12 -20.93 -10.40
N ILE A 135 -6.01 -21.63 -10.67
CA ILE A 135 -5.29 -21.55 -11.95
C ILE A 135 -6.14 -22.11 -13.09
N LYS A 136 -6.67 -23.33 -12.96
CA LYS A 136 -7.51 -23.98 -13.97
C LYS A 136 -8.73 -23.11 -14.30
N LYS A 137 -9.40 -22.61 -13.26
CA LYS A 137 -10.54 -21.70 -13.42
C LYS A 137 -10.16 -20.44 -14.18
N THR A 138 -9.07 -19.77 -13.80
CA THR A 138 -8.63 -18.54 -14.47
C THR A 138 -8.25 -18.78 -15.93
N PHE A 139 -7.62 -19.91 -16.22
CA PHE A 139 -7.28 -20.30 -17.58
C PHE A 139 -8.55 -20.54 -18.42
N HIS A 140 -9.50 -21.34 -17.90
CA HIS A 140 -10.76 -21.61 -18.56
C HIS A 140 -11.57 -20.31 -18.81
N GLU A 141 -11.65 -19.41 -17.84
CA GLU A 141 -12.31 -18.10 -18.01
C GLU A 141 -11.67 -17.23 -19.09
N SER A 142 -10.36 -17.38 -19.34
CA SER A 142 -9.62 -16.56 -20.30
C SER A 142 -9.55 -17.17 -21.70
N VAL A 143 -9.49 -18.51 -21.80
CA VAL A 143 -9.24 -19.25 -23.05
C VAL A 143 -10.47 -20.06 -23.51
N GLY A 144 -11.42 -20.34 -22.62
CA GLY A 144 -12.62 -21.13 -22.90
C GLY A 144 -12.36 -22.64 -23.07
N LYS A 145 -11.20 -23.12 -22.61
CA LYS A 145 -10.77 -24.52 -22.70
C LYS A 145 -10.12 -24.97 -21.40
N GLU A 146 -10.05 -26.27 -21.16
CA GLU A 146 -9.28 -26.82 -20.06
C GLU A 146 -7.77 -26.82 -20.38
N LEU A 147 -6.93 -26.82 -19.34
CA LEU A 147 -5.47 -26.92 -19.52
C LEU A 147 -5.10 -28.16 -20.34
N ASP A 148 -5.79 -29.28 -20.07
CA ASP A 148 -5.56 -30.56 -20.72
C ASP A 148 -5.96 -30.54 -22.20
N ASP A 149 -6.79 -29.60 -22.66
CA ASP A 149 -7.12 -29.47 -24.09
C ASP A 149 -6.00 -28.79 -24.88
N VAL A 150 -5.20 -27.96 -24.22
CA VAL A 150 -4.19 -27.09 -24.84
C VAL A 150 -2.77 -27.64 -24.67
N PHE A 151 -2.48 -28.22 -23.50
CA PHE A 151 -1.12 -28.63 -23.14
C PHE A 151 -0.98 -30.16 -23.03
N SER A 152 0.08 -30.72 -23.60
CA SER A 152 0.44 -32.13 -23.44
C SER A 152 1.09 -32.39 -22.08
N SER A 153 1.73 -31.38 -21.51
CA SER A 153 2.16 -31.37 -20.11
C SER A 153 2.01 -29.97 -19.53
N PHE A 154 1.63 -29.88 -18.26
CA PHE A 154 1.55 -28.64 -17.51
C PHE A 154 2.09 -28.87 -16.09
N ASN A 155 3.17 -28.18 -15.72
CA ASN A 155 3.72 -28.29 -14.38
C ASN A 155 2.84 -27.53 -13.38
N THR A 156 2.22 -28.25 -12.45
CA THR A 156 1.36 -27.65 -11.42
C THR A 156 2.13 -26.79 -10.43
N GLN A 157 3.44 -27.04 -10.28
CA GLN A 157 4.32 -26.19 -9.49
C GLN A 157 4.82 -25.02 -10.34
N PRO A 158 4.64 -23.76 -9.88
CA PRO A 158 5.10 -22.60 -10.63
C PRO A 158 6.63 -22.56 -10.67
N CYS A 159 7.19 -22.21 -11.84
CA CYS A 159 8.63 -21.92 -11.96
C CYS A 159 8.97 -20.49 -11.50
N GLY A 160 7.97 -19.63 -11.35
CA GLY A 160 8.12 -18.30 -10.75
C GLY A 160 6.79 -17.72 -10.30
N VAL A 161 6.81 -16.95 -9.20
CA VAL A 161 5.62 -16.35 -8.60
C VAL A 161 5.87 -14.85 -8.41
N ALA A 162 4.97 -14.03 -8.93
CA ALA A 162 5.01 -12.58 -8.83
C ALA A 162 3.69 -12.04 -8.29
N SER A 163 3.68 -10.80 -7.79
CA SER A 163 2.53 -10.22 -7.09
C SER A 163 1.22 -10.20 -7.88
N LEU A 164 1.27 -10.31 -9.22
CA LEU A 164 0.11 -10.28 -10.09
C LEU A 164 -0.18 -11.61 -10.80
N ALA A 165 0.81 -12.49 -10.89
CA ALA A 165 0.72 -13.69 -11.70
C ALA A 165 1.78 -14.70 -11.27
N GLN A 166 1.53 -15.96 -11.60
CA GLN A 166 2.49 -17.04 -11.52
C GLN A 166 2.78 -17.60 -12.91
N VAL A 167 3.96 -18.19 -13.07
CA VAL A 167 4.45 -18.73 -14.34
C VAL A 167 4.65 -20.23 -14.18
N HIS A 168 4.13 -21.00 -15.13
CA HIS A 168 4.22 -22.46 -15.18
C HIS A 168 4.94 -22.90 -16.44
N GLU A 169 5.74 -23.95 -16.34
CA GLU A 169 6.27 -24.64 -17.53
C GLU A 169 5.19 -25.56 -18.10
N ALA A 170 4.97 -25.51 -19.41
CA ALA A 170 4.05 -26.39 -20.11
C ALA A 170 4.56 -26.76 -21.50
N THR A 171 3.95 -27.77 -22.13
CA THR A 171 4.24 -28.17 -23.52
C THR A 171 2.95 -28.11 -24.33
N LEU A 172 2.95 -27.45 -25.48
CA LEU A 172 1.77 -27.31 -26.33
C LEU A 172 1.43 -28.63 -27.05
N LYS A 173 0.15 -29.02 -27.09
CA LYS A 173 -0.28 -30.21 -27.85
C LYS A 173 -0.13 -30.05 -29.36
N SER A 174 -0.31 -28.84 -29.87
CA SER A 174 -0.32 -28.56 -31.32
C SER A 174 1.06 -28.61 -31.96
N THR A 175 2.08 -28.08 -31.27
CA THR A 175 3.44 -27.91 -31.82
C THR A 175 4.50 -28.72 -31.06
N ASN A 176 4.15 -29.28 -29.90
CA ASN A 176 5.08 -29.96 -28.98
C ASN A 176 6.20 -29.04 -28.44
N GLU A 177 6.01 -27.72 -28.50
CA GLU A 177 6.95 -26.73 -28.00
C GLU A 177 6.79 -26.50 -26.49
N LYS A 178 7.92 -26.32 -25.80
CA LYS A 178 7.94 -25.89 -24.40
C LYS A 178 7.66 -24.39 -24.29
N VAL A 179 6.75 -24.03 -23.40
CA VAL A 179 6.29 -22.66 -23.19
C VAL A 179 6.23 -22.31 -21.70
N ALA A 180 6.39 -21.02 -21.42
CA ALA A 180 6.12 -20.44 -20.11
C ALA A 180 4.71 -19.84 -20.08
N VAL A 181 3.81 -20.43 -19.30
CA VAL A 181 2.41 -20.02 -19.18
C VAL A 181 2.26 -19.11 -17.97
N LYS A 182 2.10 -17.81 -18.21
CA LYS A 182 1.87 -16.81 -17.17
C LYS A 182 0.37 -16.65 -16.91
N ILE A 183 -0.06 -16.94 -15.69
CA ILE A 183 -1.47 -16.93 -15.27
C ILE A 183 -1.66 -15.90 -14.17
N GLN A 184 -2.55 -14.94 -14.39
CA GLN A 184 -2.85 -13.87 -13.44
C GLN A 184 -3.59 -14.42 -12.21
N HIS A 185 -3.29 -13.94 -10.99
CA HIS A 185 -4.07 -14.36 -9.82
C HIS A 185 -5.52 -13.83 -9.91
N PRO A 186 -6.55 -14.63 -9.58
CA PRO A 186 -7.96 -14.20 -9.65
C PRO A 186 -8.24 -12.93 -8.84
N LYS A 187 -7.59 -12.81 -7.67
CA LYS A 187 -7.76 -11.70 -6.72
C LYS A 187 -7.16 -10.38 -7.20
N VAL A 188 -6.42 -10.37 -8.31
CA VAL A 188 -5.77 -9.16 -8.85
C VAL A 188 -6.75 -8.32 -9.66
N LYS A 189 -7.61 -8.93 -10.49
CA LYS A 189 -8.59 -8.20 -11.33
C LYS A 189 -9.56 -7.36 -10.50
N SER A 190 -10.04 -7.86 -9.36
CA SER A 190 -10.95 -7.12 -8.49
C SER A 190 -10.25 -6.02 -7.67
N ARG A 191 -8.95 -6.16 -7.41
CA ARG A 191 -8.16 -5.20 -6.62
C ARG A 191 -7.58 -4.07 -7.45
N SER A 192 -7.28 -4.29 -8.73
CA SER A 192 -6.65 -3.29 -9.61
C SER A 192 -7.50 -2.02 -9.78
N THR A 193 -8.82 -2.12 -9.89
CA THR A 193 -9.69 -0.95 -10.07
C THR A 193 -9.71 -0.07 -8.82
N VAL A 194 -9.79 -0.69 -7.64
CA VAL A 194 -9.70 0.02 -6.36
C VAL A 194 -8.31 0.62 -6.18
N ASP A 195 -7.28 -0.10 -6.59
CA ASP A 195 -5.88 0.34 -6.51
C ASP A 195 -5.61 1.58 -7.40
N ILE A 196 -6.20 1.65 -8.60
CA ILE A 196 -6.14 2.82 -9.50
C ILE A 196 -6.90 4.01 -8.88
N ALA A 197 -8.14 3.81 -8.44
CA ALA A 197 -8.92 4.87 -7.78
C ALA A 197 -8.23 5.40 -6.50
N THR A 198 -7.54 4.51 -5.78
CA THR A 198 -6.73 4.89 -4.61
C THR A 198 -5.52 5.72 -4.99
N MET A 199 -4.83 5.37 -6.08
CA MET A 199 -3.73 6.19 -6.56
C MET A 199 -4.17 7.56 -7.06
N GLU A 200 -5.32 7.66 -7.73
CA GLU A 200 -5.87 8.97 -8.12
C GLU A 200 -6.14 9.86 -6.91
N ILE A 201 -6.66 9.28 -5.82
CA ILE A 201 -6.89 10.00 -4.55
C ILE A 201 -5.54 10.43 -3.94
N PHE A 202 -4.54 9.57 -3.91
CA PHE A 202 -3.22 9.93 -3.38
C PHE A 202 -2.51 10.99 -4.22
N VAL A 203 -2.59 10.93 -5.55
CA VAL A 203 -2.04 11.95 -6.46
C VAL A 203 -2.71 13.29 -6.21
N LYS A 204 -4.04 13.34 -6.07
CA LYS A 204 -4.77 14.58 -5.77
C LYS A 204 -4.44 15.14 -4.39
N ILE A 205 -4.23 14.28 -3.39
CA ILE A 205 -3.78 14.70 -2.05
C ILE A 205 -2.34 15.25 -2.11
N ALA A 206 -1.45 14.58 -2.84
CA ALA A 206 -0.08 15.01 -3.03
C ALA A 206 0.01 16.37 -3.74
N ASP A 207 -0.77 16.56 -4.82
CA ASP A 207 -0.88 17.82 -5.56
C ASP A 207 -1.34 18.98 -4.65
N LYS A 208 -2.27 18.68 -3.73
CA LYS A 208 -2.79 19.67 -2.78
C LYS A 208 -1.85 19.97 -1.61
N LEU A 209 -1.03 19.01 -1.19
CA LEU A 209 -0.07 19.16 -0.08
C LEU A 209 1.29 19.70 -0.55
N PHE A 210 1.65 19.46 -1.81
CA PHE A 210 2.91 19.86 -2.43
C PHE A 210 2.65 20.46 -3.82
N PRO A 211 2.05 21.66 -3.91
CA PRO A 211 1.70 22.29 -5.20
C PRO A 211 2.90 22.56 -6.13
N ASP A 212 4.13 22.54 -5.61
CA ASP A 212 5.35 22.67 -6.40
C ASP A 212 5.82 21.35 -7.05
N PHE A 213 5.23 20.21 -6.66
CA PHE A 213 5.56 18.89 -7.20
C PHE A 213 4.70 18.60 -8.44
N LYS A 214 4.98 19.29 -9.55
CA LYS A 214 4.41 18.96 -10.85
C LYS A 214 4.88 17.56 -11.27
N LEU A 215 4.04 16.54 -11.05
CA LEU A 215 4.19 15.25 -11.71
C LEU A 215 3.96 15.48 -13.21
N MET A 216 5.06 15.52 -13.97
CA MET A 216 5.02 15.57 -15.42
C MET A 216 4.46 14.25 -15.97
N CYS A 217 3.14 14.18 -16.12
CA CYS A 217 2.49 13.26 -17.03
C CYS A 217 1.44 14.06 -17.80
N SER A 218 1.84 14.58 -18.97
CA SER A 218 0.95 15.00 -20.05
C SER A 218 0.78 13.85 -21.04
#